data_AF-A0A7V8YX54-F1
#
_entry.id   AF-A0A7V8YX54-F1
#
_cell.length_a   1.000
_cell.length_b   1.000
_cell.length_c   1.000
_cell.angle_alpha   90.00
_cell.angle_beta   90.00
_cell.angle_gamma   90.00
#
_symmetry.space_group_name_H-M   'P 1'
#
loop_
_entity.id
_entity.type
_entity.pdbx_description
1 polymer ?
#
loop_
_entity_poly.entity_id
_entity_poly.type
_entity_poly.pdbx_seq_one_letter_code
_entity_poly.pdbx_strand_id
1 'polypeptide(L)'
;IYELENIRRETSDTSVQNVTNVLLMNSYLEQGDYKRAQDFLSETFGAQKANKPNSSAYYSTIAGQVIKGARNQIERYRALGIMVSDRNLPLEAVNDIERMRETLELVVTQTKEIGKDKQKSDGAMALLEEATNSRSALARDDYDARRWRDEITDSRERLANSRSVITNAVDGTTTAASMPQNTTAAKNPPVILNSPTTEATPVFEPVAMESKPQSSGIVPAAIEKPSLEQPEKTEPEPRKTFVVGNAPKQALEVPKPDVTPQTALAKDDFPLEVGSLIGYATKQAAPVYPPAARSMRSTGVVKVEVTVNEIGDVSQVQKTSGPTLLQTAAKDAVKKWKFKPFVRDGQPVKATGFVNFNFSL
;
A
#
# COMPACT_ATOMS: atom_id res chain seq x y z
N ILE A 1 0.28 37.31 8.40
CA ILE A 1 0.04 36.50 9.63
C ILE A 1 -0.50 37.36 10.77
N TYR A 2 0.29 38.23 11.41
CA TYR A 2 -0.16 38.99 12.60
C TYR A 2 -1.55 39.66 12.46
N GLU A 3 -1.79 40.42 11.39
CA GLU A 3 -3.11 41.02 11.10
C GLU A 3 -4.24 40.00 11.02
N LEU A 4 -4.02 38.85 10.38
CA LEU A 4 -5.01 37.77 10.29
C LEU A 4 -5.24 37.14 11.67
N GLU A 5 -4.22 37.03 12.51
CA GLU A 5 -4.43 36.58 13.89
C GLU A 5 -5.25 37.58 14.71
N ASN A 6 -5.05 38.90 14.55
CA ASN A 6 -5.88 39.91 15.21
C ASN A 6 -7.32 39.88 14.69
N ILE A 7 -7.53 39.88 13.37
CA ILE A 7 -8.86 39.72 12.75
C ILE A 7 -9.57 38.48 13.29
N ARG A 8 -8.87 37.34 13.41
CA ARG A 8 -9.41 36.09 13.97
C ARG A 8 -9.79 36.22 15.45
N ARG A 9 -9.04 36.99 16.24
CA ARG A 9 -9.30 37.23 17.68
C ARG A 9 -10.45 38.22 17.91
N GLU A 10 -10.59 39.21 17.04
CA GLU A 10 -11.52 40.35 17.22
C GLU A 10 -12.87 40.16 16.52
N THR A 11 -12.92 39.46 15.38
CA THR A 11 -14.16 39.34 14.60
C THR A 11 -15.11 38.29 15.18
N SER A 12 -16.38 38.65 15.32
CA SER A 12 -17.49 37.73 15.61
C SER A 12 -18.16 37.18 14.36
N ASP A 13 -17.85 37.70 13.17
CA ASP A 13 -18.44 37.26 11.92
C ASP A 13 -17.89 35.88 11.50
N THR A 14 -18.80 34.93 11.28
CA THR A 14 -18.46 33.54 10.98
C THR A 14 -17.85 33.36 9.59
N SER A 15 -18.20 34.21 8.62
CA SER A 15 -17.62 34.18 7.27
C SER A 15 -16.21 34.76 7.29
N VAL A 16 -16.00 35.87 8.01
CA VAL A 16 -14.67 36.48 8.21
C VAL A 16 -13.76 35.52 8.98
N GLN A 17 -14.25 34.87 10.05
CA GLN A 17 -13.47 33.83 10.75
C GLN A 17 -13.10 32.68 9.81
N ASN A 18 -14.03 32.15 9.00
CA ASN A 18 -13.73 31.08 8.04
C ASN A 18 -12.64 31.46 7.02
N VAL A 19 -12.77 32.62 6.37
CA VAL A 19 -11.75 33.10 5.40
C VAL A 19 -10.41 33.32 6.09
N THR A 20 -10.41 33.93 7.27
CA THR A 20 -9.18 34.20 8.05
C THR A 20 -8.51 32.90 8.49
N ASN A 21 -9.28 31.89 8.91
CA ASN A 21 -8.78 30.57 9.26
C ASN A 21 -8.10 29.87 8.07
N VAL A 22 -8.69 29.95 6.86
CA VAL A 22 -8.09 29.43 5.62
C VAL A 22 -6.76 30.12 5.31
N LEU A 23 -6.74 31.46 5.35
CA LEU A 23 -5.56 32.25 5.02
C LEU A 23 -4.42 32.04 6.04
N LEU A 24 -4.73 31.92 7.34
CA LEU A 24 -3.75 31.59 8.37
C LEU A 24 -3.14 30.19 8.17
N MET A 25 -3.96 29.16 7.96
CA MET A 25 -3.45 27.81 7.76
C MET A 25 -2.57 27.71 6.50
N ASN A 26 -3.01 28.32 5.39
CA ASN A 26 -2.18 28.37 4.18
C ASN A 26 -0.87 29.14 4.42
N SER A 27 -0.91 30.27 5.13
CA SER A 27 0.30 31.04 5.48
C SER A 27 1.31 30.24 6.30
N TYR A 28 0.85 29.44 7.26
CA TYR A 28 1.74 28.59 8.08
C TYR A 28 2.39 27.49 7.25
N LEU A 29 1.62 26.81 6.38
CA LEU A 29 2.12 25.74 5.51
C LEU A 29 3.02 26.24 4.37
N GLU A 30 2.82 27.47 3.89
CA GLU A 30 3.69 28.11 2.89
C GLU A 30 5.01 28.62 3.48
N GLN A 31 5.02 28.97 4.78
CA GLN A 31 6.24 29.36 5.50
C GLN A 31 6.99 28.19 6.15
N GLY A 32 6.43 26.99 6.15
CA GLY A 32 6.99 25.84 6.87
C GLY A 32 6.86 25.93 8.40
N ASP A 33 6.01 26.82 8.93
CA ASP A 33 5.69 26.88 10.37
C ASP A 33 4.64 25.82 10.72
N TYR A 34 5.06 24.56 10.57
CA TYR A 34 4.24 23.39 10.90
C TYR A 34 3.87 23.36 12.38
N LYS A 35 4.64 24.02 13.27
CA LYS A 35 4.29 24.10 14.69
C LYS A 35 3.02 24.93 14.88
N ARG A 36 2.93 26.12 14.28
CA ARG A 36 1.67 26.91 14.29
C ARG A 36 0.53 26.17 13.58
N ALA A 37 0.81 25.44 12.50
CA ALA A 37 -0.21 24.63 11.84
C ALA A 37 -0.79 23.54 12.76
N GLN A 38 0.07 22.77 13.42
CA GLN A 38 -0.31 21.71 14.36
C GLN A 38 -1.00 22.26 15.62
N ASP A 39 -0.55 23.41 16.13
CA ASP A 39 -1.21 24.11 17.25
C ASP A 39 -2.61 24.59 16.87
N PHE A 40 -2.77 25.18 15.68
CA PHE A 40 -4.05 25.72 15.19
C PHE A 40 -5.06 24.62 14.84
N LEU A 41 -4.60 23.48 14.29
CA LEU A 41 -5.40 22.26 14.22
C LEU A 41 -5.89 21.84 15.61
N SER A 42 -4.97 21.75 16.58
CA SER A 42 -5.28 21.28 17.94
C SER A 42 -6.22 22.22 18.70
N GLU A 43 -6.09 23.53 18.52
CA GLU A 43 -6.99 24.55 19.09
C GLU A 43 -8.42 24.40 18.56
N THR A 44 -8.58 24.24 17.24
CA THR A 44 -9.91 24.15 16.60
C THR A 44 -10.56 22.78 16.75
N PHE A 45 -9.76 21.71 16.76
CA PHE A 45 -10.18 20.39 17.22
C PHE A 45 -10.67 20.41 18.67
N GLY A 46 -9.94 21.08 19.57
CA GLY A 46 -10.37 21.27 20.97
C GLY A 46 -11.69 22.03 21.09
N ALA A 47 -11.89 23.08 20.27
CA ALA A 47 -13.16 23.79 20.17
C ALA A 47 -14.31 22.89 19.68
N GLN A 48 -14.06 22.00 18.72
CA GLN A 48 -15.04 21.05 18.20
C GLN A 48 -15.37 19.94 19.21
N LYS A 49 -14.37 19.40 19.92
CA LYS A 49 -14.59 18.43 21.00
C LYS A 49 -15.39 19.03 22.17
N ALA A 50 -15.24 20.33 22.40
CA ALA A 50 -16.07 21.11 23.34
C ALA A 50 -17.43 21.58 22.76
N ASN A 51 -17.81 21.15 21.54
CA ASN A 51 -19.04 21.52 20.83
C ASN A 51 -19.31 23.05 20.75
N LYS A 52 -18.26 23.88 20.65
CA LYS A 52 -18.44 25.34 20.52
C LYS A 52 -19.17 25.70 19.22
N PRO A 53 -19.94 26.81 19.14
CA PRO A 53 -20.57 27.27 17.90
C PRO A 53 -19.57 27.33 16.74
N ASN A 54 -20.01 26.89 15.55
CA ASN A 54 -19.28 26.87 14.27
C ASN A 54 -17.95 26.08 14.22
N SER A 55 -17.44 25.61 15.36
CA SER A 55 -16.15 24.91 15.49
C SER A 55 -15.96 23.70 14.55
N SER A 56 -17.02 22.94 14.30
CA SER A 56 -16.99 21.80 13.38
C SER A 56 -16.74 22.20 11.92
N ALA A 57 -17.24 23.36 11.50
CA ALA A 57 -16.94 23.91 10.19
C ALA A 57 -15.50 24.41 10.16
N TYR A 58 -15.07 25.15 11.19
CA TYR A 58 -13.71 25.68 11.30
C TYR A 58 -12.65 24.58 11.22
N TYR A 59 -12.76 23.53 12.05
CA TYR A 59 -11.83 22.41 12.02
C TYR A 59 -11.81 21.71 10.66
N SER A 60 -12.97 21.38 10.09
CA SER A 60 -13.06 20.69 8.79
C SER A 60 -12.44 21.53 7.66
N THR A 61 -12.66 22.84 7.67
CA THR A 61 -12.05 23.79 6.72
C THR A 61 -10.54 23.86 6.87
N ILE A 62 -10.02 23.91 8.11
CA ILE A 62 -8.59 24.00 8.41
C ILE A 62 -7.86 22.69 8.03
N ALA A 63 -8.41 21.54 8.44
CA ALA A 63 -7.91 20.22 8.05
C ALA A 63 -7.94 20.03 6.52
N GLY A 64 -8.98 20.54 5.85
CA GLY A 64 -9.04 20.61 4.38
C GLY A 64 -7.92 21.42 3.74
N GLN A 65 -7.46 22.52 4.37
CA GLN A 65 -6.28 23.26 3.88
C GLN A 65 -4.97 22.51 4.09
N VAL A 66 -4.83 21.71 5.16
CA VAL A 66 -3.66 20.83 5.37
C VAL A 66 -3.59 19.74 4.29
N ILE A 67 -4.73 19.10 4.00
CA ILE A 67 -4.89 18.11 2.93
C ILE A 67 -4.53 18.71 1.55
N LYS A 68 -5.03 19.92 1.25
CA LYS A 68 -4.67 20.68 0.04
C LYS A 68 -3.20 21.07 0.03
N GLY A 69 -2.64 21.49 1.16
CA GLY A 69 -1.24 21.88 1.32
C GLY A 69 -0.28 20.74 1.00
N ALA A 70 -0.57 19.53 1.48
CA ALA A 70 0.18 18.32 1.15
C ALA A 70 0.15 18.00 -0.36
N ARG A 71 -1.02 18.13 -1.00
CA ARG A 71 -1.15 17.94 -2.46
C ARG A 71 -0.34 18.99 -3.23
N ASN A 72 -0.43 20.26 -2.83
CA ASN A 72 0.39 21.33 -3.41
C ASN A 72 1.90 21.08 -3.22
N GLN A 73 2.32 20.58 -2.04
CA GLN A 73 3.72 20.26 -1.75
C GLN A 73 4.26 19.14 -2.65
N ILE A 74 3.48 18.07 -2.89
CA ILE A 74 3.83 17.01 -3.86
C ILE A 74 4.08 17.63 -5.25
N GLU A 75 3.17 18.48 -5.73
CA GLU A 75 3.31 19.07 -7.06
C GLU A 75 4.47 20.10 -7.14
N ARG A 76 4.79 20.82 -6.06
CA ARG A 76 6.01 21.65 -5.98
C ARG A 76 7.27 20.80 -6.15
N TYR A 77 7.40 19.68 -5.43
CA TYR A 77 8.55 18.79 -5.58
C TYR A 77 8.59 18.13 -6.97
N ARG A 78 7.45 17.66 -7.48
CA ARG A 78 7.34 17.10 -8.84
C ARG A 78 7.80 18.09 -9.90
N ALA A 79 7.42 19.37 -9.79
CA ALA A 79 7.83 20.44 -10.71
C ALA A 79 9.34 20.74 -10.67
N LEU A 80 10.00 20.47 -9.54
CA LEU A 80 11.46 20.53 -9.39
C LEU A 80 12.17 19.23 -9.82
N GLY A 81 11.43 18.22 -10.32
CA GLY A 81 11.96 16.92 -10.71
C GLY A 81 12.24 15.97 -9.53
N ILE A 82 11.82 16.32 -8.31
CA ILE A 82 12.06 15.58 -7.07
C ILE A 82 10.84 14.71 -6.74
N MET A 83 11.04 13.42 -6.46
CA MET A 83 9.97 12.54 -6.00
C MET A 83 10.01 12.38 -4.47
N VAL A 84 8.82 12.40 -3.84
CA VAL A 84 8.65 12.38 -2.38
C VAL A 84 9.14 11.06 -1.72
N SER A 85 9.34 10.03 -2.54
CA SER A 85 9.88 8.70 -2.18
C SER A 85 11.34 8.49 -2.61
N ASP A 86 12.05 9.53 -3.10
CA ASP A 86 13.45 9.39 -3.48
C ASP A 86 14.35 9.18 -2.25
N ARG A 87 15.26 8.20 -2.33
CA ARG A 87 16.19 7.88 -1.23
C ARG A 87 17.23 8.96 -0.96
N ASN A 88 17.51 9.81 -1.94
CA ASN A 88 18.53 10.86 -1.90
C ASN A 88 17.91 12.26 -1.98
N LEU A 89 16.79 12.47 -1.27
CA LEU A 89 16.18 13.79 -1.08
C LEU A 89 17.18 14.76 -0.40
N PRO A 90 17.19 16.06 -0.77
CA PRO A 90 17.85 17.10 0.01
C PRO A 90 17.33 17.14 1.46
N LEU A 91 18.19 17.47 2.42
CA LEU A 91 17.84 17.43 3.85
C LEU A 91 16.66 18.36 4.18
N GLU A 92 16.60 19.52 3.53
CA GLU A 92 15.51 20.49 3.62
C GLU A 92 14.19 19.87 3.15
N ALA A 93 14.22 19.10 2.06
CA ALA A 93 13.05 18.41 1.53
C ALA A 93 12.62 17.25 2.42
N VAL A 94 13.55 16.45 2.95
CA VAL A 94 13.24 15.41 3.94
C VAL A 94 12.51 16.03 5.13
N ASN A 95 13.04 17.12 5.69
CA ASN A 95 12.45 17.79 6.84
C ASN A 95 11.05 18.38 6.54
N ASP A 96 10.88 19.10 5.43
CA ASP A 96 9.58 19.69 5.02
C ASP A 96 8.51 18.62 4.77
N ILE A 97 8.89 17.52 4.11
CA ILE A 97 7.99 16.38 3.84
C ILE A 97 7.63 15.65 5.15
N GLU A 98 8.60 15.39 6.04
CA GLU A 98 8.33 14.76 7.34
C GLU A 98 7.39 15.59 8.21
N ARG A 99 7.54 16.92 8.25
CA ARG A 99 6.60 17.79 8.98
C ARG A 99 5.19 17.81 8.38
N MET A 100 5.04 17.69 7.06
CA MET A 100 3.72 17.49 6.46
C MET A 100 3.14 16.09 6.75
N ARG A 101 3.98 15.04 6.77
CA ARG A 101 3.59 13.68 7.19
C ARG A 101 3.01 13.72 8.63
N GLU A 102 3.75 14.28 9.59
CA GLU A 102 3.28 14.49 10.98
C GLU A 102 1.97 15.27 11.05
N THR A 103 1.83 16.34 10.26
CA THR A 103 0.65 17.22 10.31
C THR A 103 -0.60 16.54 9.72
N LEU A 104 -0.46 15.69 8.70
CA LEU A 104 -1.55 14.83 8.23
C LEU A 104 -1.88 13.71 9.23
N GLU A 105 -0.87 13.11 9.86
CA GLU A 105 -1.06 12.07 10.89
C GLU A 105 -1.82 12.62 12.12
N LEU A 106 -1.61 13.89 12.46
CA LEU A 106 -2.41 14.63 13.43
C LEU A 106 -3.88 14.79 12.98
N VAL A 107 -4.13 15.23 11.73
CA VAL A 107 -5.49 15.35 11.17
C VAL A 107 -6.20 13.99 11.18
N VAL A 108 -5.54 12.91 10.76
CA VAL A 108 -6.09 11.54 10.83
C VAL A 108 -6.48 11.18 12.27
N THR A 109 -5.59 11.40 13.23
CA THR A 109 -5.81 11.06 14.65
C THR A 109 -6.99 11.83 15.25
N GLN A 110 -7.03 13.15 15.04
CA GLN A 110 -8.11 14.03 15.49
C GLN A 110 -9.45 13.66 14.82
N THR A 111 -9.43 13.32 13.53
CA THR A 111 -10.64 12.96 12.79
C THR A 111 -11.19 11.59 13.20
N LYS A 112 -10.33 10.61 13.52
CA LYS A 112 -10.74 9.34 14.12
C LYS A 112 -11.34 9.50 15.52
N GLU A 113 -10.90 10.50 16.31
CA GLU A 113 -11.53 10.83 17.59
C GLU A 113 -12.92 11.46 17.38
N ILE A 114 -13.09 12.36 16.42
CA ILE A 114 -14.40 12.93 16.05
C ILE A 114 -15.35 11.83 15.57
N GLY A 115 -14.86 10.88 14.77
CA GLY A 115 -15.63 9.78 14.20
C GLY A 115 -16.22 8.80 15.22
N LYS A 116 -15.80 8.84 16.48
CA LYS A 116 -16.41 8.08 17.59
C LYS A 116 -17.81 8.60 17.95
N ASP A 117 -18.10 9.87 17.68
CA ASP A 117 -19.44 10.43 17.84
C ASP A 117 -20.29 10.05 16.62
N LYS A 118 -21.34 9.25 16.85
CA LYS A 118 -22.23 8.77 15.78
C LYS A 118 -22.82 9.91 14.95
N GLN A 119 -23.14 11.06 15.55
CA GLN A 119 -23.69 12.23 14.84
C GLN A 119 -22.67 12.95 13.96
N LYS A 120 -21.37 12.76 14.25
CA LYS A 120 -20.26 13.37 13.49
C LYS A 120 -19.55 12.36 12.57
N SER A 121 -19.91 11.08 12.66
CA SER A 121 -19.21 9.95 12.02
C SER A 121 -19.08 10.06 10.50
N ASP A 122 -20.14 10.41 9.77
CA ASP A 122 -20.10 10.49 8.30
C ASP A 122 -19.22 11.64 7.80
N GLY A 123 -19.33 12.83 8.42
CA GLY A 123 -18.51 14.00 8.08
C GLY A 123 -17.03 13.81 8.46
N ALA A 124 -16.77 13.16 9.59
CA ALA A 124 -15.42 12.74 9.96
C ALA A 124 -14.85 11.73 8.96
N MET A 125 -15.64 10.77 8.50
CA MET A 125 -15.13 9.71 7.63
C MET A 125 -14.66 10.23 6.25
N ALA A 126 -15.38 11.19 5.67
CA ALA A 126 -14.96 11.84 4.42
C ALA A 126 -13.62 12.59 4.59
N LEU A 127 -13.44 13.30 5.70
CA LEU A 127 -12.20 14.02 6.02
C LEU A 127 -11.04 13.05 6.31
N LEU A 128 -11.32 11.92 6.97
CA LEU A 128 -10.35 10.87 7.28
C LEU A 128 -9.81 10.22 6.01
N GLU A 129 -10.69 9.89 5.06
CA GLU A 129 -10.33 9.34 3.75
C GLU A 129 -9.45 10.31 2.95
N GLU A 130 -9.80 11.59 2.89
CA GLU A 130 -8.99 12.59 2.18
C GLU A 130 -7.62 12.84 2.84
N ALA A 131 -7.53 12.77 4.17
CA ALA A 131 -6.27 12.88 4.92
C ALA A 131 -5.35 11.66 4.72
N THR A 132 -5.89 10.45 4.88
CA THR A 132 -5.15 9.19 4.69
C THR A 132 -4.70 8.98 3.24
N ASN A 133 -5.56 9.27 2.25
CA ASN A 133 -5.18 9.28 0.83
C ASN A 133 -3.99 10.23 0.58
N SER A 134 -4.03 11.45 1.14
CA SER A 134 -2.95 12.43 0.97
C SER A 134 -1.67 12.02 1.71
N ARG A 135 -1.80 11.34 2.86
CA ARG A 135 -0.66 10.78 3.60
C ARG A 135 -0.03 9.57 2.91
N SER A 136 -0.83 8.75 2.22
CA SER A 136 -0.35 7.71 1.29
C SER A 136 0.34 8.29 0.06
N ALA A 137 -0.08 9.47 -0.43
CA ALA A 137 0.60 10.15 -1.54
C ALA A 137 1.95 10.76 -1.12
N LEU A 138 2.10 11.15 0.15
CA LEU A 138 3.37 11.52 0.77
C LEU A 138 4.18 10.33 1.31
N ALA A 139 3.89 9.08 0.94
CA ALA A 139 4.53 7.92 1.56
C ALA A 139 6.07 7.89 1.38
N ARG A 140 6.76 7.30 2.36
CA ARG A 140 8.22 7.07 2.32
C ARG A 140 8.60 6.00 1.30
N ASP A 141 7.78 4.96 1.20
CA ASP A 141 7.96 3.82 0.31
C ASP A 141 6.62 3.12 0.01
N ASP A 142 6.72 2.06 -0.79
CA ASP A 142 5.63 1.19 -1.23
C ASP A 142 4.88 0.47 -0.09
N TYR A 143 5.45 0.41 1.14
CA TYR A 143 4.86 -0.23 2.32
C TYR A 143 4.13 0.78 3.20
N ASP A 144 4.74 1.94 3.48
CA ASP A 144 4.06 3.11 4.10
C ASP A 144 2.83 3.49 3.24
N ALA A 145 2.95 3.48 1.91
CA ALA A 145 1.84 3.71 0.99
C ALA A 145 0.73 2.65 1.04
N ARG A 146 1.00 1.41 1.49
CA ARG A 146 -0.03 0.37 1.67
C ARG A 146 -0.74 0.58 3.00
N ARG A 147 0.03 0.64 4.09
CA ARG A 147 -0.43 0.93 5.44
C ARG A 147 -1.45 2.08 5.48
N TRP A 148 -1.17 3.20 4.81
CA TRP A 148 -2.05 4.37 4.81
C TRP A 148 -3.33 4.25 3.98
N ARG A 149 -3.42 3.29 3.05
CA ARG A 149 -4.67 2.94 2.36
C ARG A 149 -5.46 1.89 3.13
N ASP A 150 -4.77 0.92 3.71
CA ASP A 150 -5.38 -0.18 4.46
C ASP A 150 -6.08 0.38 5.73
N GLU A 151 -5.51 1.43 6.34
CA GLU A 151 -6.10 2.26 7.42
C GLU A 151 -7.52 2.82 7.10
N ILE A 152 -7.84 3.08 5.82
CA ILE A 152 -9.18 3.50 5.39
C ILE A 152 -10.16 2.32 5.47
N THR A 153 -9.74 1.15 5.00
CA THR A 153 -10.53 -0.09 5.04
C THR A 153 -10.85 -0.48 6.47
N ASP A 154 -9.83 -0.49 7.34
CA ASP A 154 -9.94 -0.68 8.79
C ASP A 154 -10.96 0.29 9.42
N SER A 155 -10.89 1.56 9.05
CA SER A 155 -11.76 2.60 9.59
C SER A 155 -13.21 2.47 9.08
N ARG A 156 -13.41 2.08 7.82
CA ARG A 156 -14.73 1.74 7.25
C ARG A 156 -15.36 0.54 7.97
N GLU A 157 -14.59 -0.52 8.19
CA GLU A 157 -15.09 -1.74 8.84
C GLU A 157 -15.49 -1.47 10.30
N ARG A 158 -14.65 -0.76 11.08
CA ARG A 158 -14.96 -0.37 12.47
C ARG A 158 -16.25 0.46 12.56
N LEU A 159 -16.49 1.37 11.60
CA LEU A 159 -17.75 2.13 11.53
C LEU A 159 -18.95 1.24 11.16
N ALA A 160 -18.81 0.32 10.21
CA ALA A 160 -19.87 -0.62 9.85
C ALA A 160 -20.24 -1.54 11.03
N ASN A 161 -19.24 -2.12 11.69
CA ASN A 161 -19.41 -3.01 12.84
C ASN A 161 -20.07 -2.27 14.02
N SER A 162 -19.67 -1.03 14.32
CA SER A 162 -20.31 -0.22 15.38
C SER A 162 -21.76 0.19 15.07
N ARG A 163 -22.17 0.24 13.80
CA ARG A 163 -23.57 0.39 13.40
C ARG A 163 -24.36 -0.93 13.57
N SER A 164 -23.77 -2.06 13.18
CA SER A 164 -24.38 -3.41 13.22
C SER A 164 -24.66 -3.93 14.65
N VAL A 165 -23.75 -3.68 15.61
CA VAL A 165 -23.95 -4.11 17.01
C VAL A 165 -25.23 -3.53 17.65
N ILE A 166 -25.71 -2.37 17.17
CA ILE A 166 -26.85 -1.67 17.76
C ILE A 166 -28.19 -2.08 17.14
N THR A 167 -28.26 -2.52 15.87
CA THR A 167 -29.54 -3.01 15.30
C THR A 167 -30.03 -4.24 16.08
N ASN A 168 -29.12 -5.17 16.36
CA ASN A 168 -29.39 -6.37 17.17
C ASN A 168 -29.72 -6.06 18.65
N ALA A 169 -29.57 -4.81 19.10
CA ALA A 169 -29.90 -4.34 20.45
C ALA A 169 -31.12 -3.39 20.48
N VAL A 170 -31.62 -2.94 19.33
CA VAL A 170 -32.78 -2.03 19.20
C VAL A 170 -34.04 -2.79 18.80
N ASP A 171 -33.94 -3.87 18.03
CA ASP A 171 -35.08 -4.70 17.62
C ASP A 171 -35.59 -5.65 18.73
N GLY A 172 -35.52 -5.19 19.98
CA GLY A 172 -36.11 -5.81 21.16
C GLY A 172 -37.62 -5.59 21.26
N THR A 173 -38.38 -5.82 20.17
CA THR A 173 -39.86 -5.71 20.17
C THR A 173 -40.48 -6.82 19.33
N THR A 174 -41.46 -7.51 19.92
CA THR A 174 -41.92 -8.83 19.46
C THR A 174 -42.75 -8.78 18.16
N THR A 175 -42.22 -9.33 17.06
CA THR A 175 -43.05 -9.93 16.00
C THR A 175 -42.50 -11.31 15.62
N ALA A 176 -43.39 -12.30 15.50
CA ALA A 176 -43.01 -13.69 15.25
C ALA A 176 -43.30 -14.09 13.80
N ALA A 177 -42.27 -14.51 13.05
CA ALA A 177 -42.41 -15.03 11.69
C ALA A 177 -41.34 -16.10 11.36
N SER A 178 -41.68 -17.36 11.64
CA SER A 178 -41.25 -18.58 10.94
C SER A 178 -39.83 -18.68 10.35
N MET A 179 -38.93 -19.36 11.07
CA MET A 179 -37.86 -20.14 10.43
C MET A 179 -38.39 -21.53 10.06
N PRO A 180 -38.07 -22.11 8.87
CA PRO A 180 -38.26 -23.54 8.64
C PRO A 180 -37.25 -24.34 9.48
N GLN A 181 -37.72 -25.35 10.21
CA GLN A 181 -36.85 -26.20 11.02
C GLN A 181 -36.08 -27.21 10.17
N ASN A 182 -34.86 -27.55 10.61
CA ASN A 182 -34.38 -28.92 10.48
C ASN A 182 -33.65 -29.35 11.76
N THR A 183 -33.86 -30.58 12.20
CA THR A 183 -33.55 -31.04 13.55
C THR A 183 -32.35 -31.98 13.61
N THR A 184 -31.45 -31.76 14.58
CA THR A 184 -30.74 -32.85 15.27
C THR A 184 -30.50 -32.40 16.71
N ALA A 185 -30.74 -33.28 17.68
CA ALA A 185 -30.74 -32.93 19.11
C ALA A 185 -29.54 -33.54 19.86
N ALA A 186 -29.00 -32.79 20.83
CA ALA A 186 -28.06 -33.27 21.84
C ALA A 186 -28.44 -32.70 23.22
N LYS A 187 -28.17 -33.46 24.29
CA LYS A 187 -28.87 -33.38 25.58
C LYS A 187 -28.33 -32.37 26.60
N ASN A 188 -29.28 -31.91 27.43
CA ASN A 188 -29.19 -31.57 28.86
C ASN A 188 -28.68 -30.16 29.30
N PRO A 189 -29.13 -29.67 30.48
CA PRO A 189 -29.34 -28.25 30.71
C PRO A 189 -28.66 -27.74 32.03
N PRO A 190 -29.13 -26.70 32.75
CA PRO A 190 -28.33 -25.49 32.92
C PRO A 190 -27.82 -25.25 34.36
N VAL A 191 -26.85 -24.35 34.49
CA VAL A 191 -26.50 -23.70 35.77
C VAL A 191 -26.48 -22.18 35.53
N ILE A 192 -27.05 -21.43 36.47
CA ILE A 192 -27.11 -19.97 36.47
C ILE A 192 -26.33 -19.46 37.69
N LEU A 193 -25.90 -18.19 37.61
CA LEU A 193 -25.84 -17.19 38.68
C LEU A 193 -24.44 -16.75 39.18
N ASN A 194 -24.36 -15.46 39.48
CA ASN A 194 -23.36 -14.71 40.25
C ASN A 194 -21.95 -14.51 39.68
N SER A 195 -21.70 -13.28 39.22
CA SER A 195 -20.44 -12.59 39.49
C SER A 195 -20.33 -12.22 40.98
N PRO A 196 -19.10 -12.14 41.51
CA PRO A 196 -18.78 -11.03 42.42
C PRO A 196 -17.55 -10.25 41.94
N THR A 197 -17.48 -8.96 42.29
CA THR A 197 -16.34 -8.09 42.00
C THR A 197 -15.41 -8.03 43.21
N THR A 198 -14.16 -8.49 43.08
CA THR A 198 -13.06 -8.04 43.95
C THR A 198 -11.72 -7.97 43.19
N GLU A 199 -11.27 -6.74 43.00
CA GLU A 199 -9.88 -6.25 43.04
C GLU A 199 -8.73 -7.26 43.28
N ALA A 200 -7.85 -7.42 42.27
CA ALA A 200 -6.46 -7.88 42.45
C ALA A 200 -5.58 -7.49 41.23
N THR A 201 -4.50 -6.72 41.45
CA THR A 201 -3.51 -6.37 40.41
C THR A 201 -2.32 -7.33 40.42
N PRO A 202 -1.90 -7.88 39.26
CA PRO A 202 -0.55 -8.42 39.09
C PRO A 202 0.41 -7.34 38.58
N VAL A 203 1.40 -6.98 39.39
CA VAL A 203 2.57 -6.20 38.95
C VAL A 203 3.52 -7.14 38.21
N PHE A 204 4.08 -6.69 37.09
CA PHE A 204 5.20 -7.35 36.41
C PHE A 204 6.38 -6.37 36.32
N GLU A 205 7.40 -6.58 37.16
CA GLU A 205 8.69 -5.90 37.03
C GLU A 205 9.56 -6.56 35.94
N PRO A 206 10.42 -5.80 35.25
CA PRO A 206 11.25 -6.33 34.17
C PRO A 206 12.52 -7.01 34.68
N VAL A 207 12.78 -8.23 34.22
CA VAL A 207 14.12 -8.83 34.34
C VAL A 207 15.04 -8.17 33.31
N ALA A 208 16.00 -7.38 33.79
CA ALA A 208 17.07 -6.85 32.95
C ALA A 208 18.06 -7.97 32.58
N MET A 209 18.63 -7.91 31.37
CA MET A 209 19.86 -8.63 31.06
C MET A 209 20.85 -7.69 30.35
N GLU A 210 22.04 -7.59 30.92
CA GLU A 210 23.02 -6.54 30.67
C GLU A 210 23.93 -6.88 29.50
N SER A 211 24.26 -5.89 28.64
CA SER A 211 25.20 -6.11 27.52
C SER A 211 25.93 -4.83 27.09
N LYS A 212 27.20 -4.70 27.51
CA LYS A 212 28.17 -3.71 27.01
C LYS A 212 29.57 -4.04 27.54
N PRO A 213 30.64 -3.59 26.87
CA PRO A 213 30.98 -3.81 25.46
C PRO A 213 32.33 -4.53 25.32
N GLN A 214 32.70 -4.94 24.11
CA GLN A 214 34.11 -5.23 23.82
C GLN A 214 34.53 -4.67 22.45
N SER A 215 35.75 -4.15 22.40
CA SER A 215 36.34 -3.39 21.30
C SER A 215 37.73 -3.93 20.96
N SER A 216 38.20 -3.56 19.76
CA SER A 216 39.62 -3.51 19.34
C SER A 216 40.19 -4.75 18.62
N GLY A 217 40.89 -4.51 17.52
CA GLY A 217 41.62 -5.52 16.71
C GLY A 217 42.05 -4.97 15.34
N ILE A 218 43.31 -4.55 15.19
CA ILE A 218 43.84 -3.68 14.11
C ILE A 218 45.36 -4.00 13.95
N VAL A 219 46.08 -3.97 12.80
CA VAL A 219 45.82 -3.39 11.45
C VAL A 219 45.90 -4.36 10.24
N PRO A 220 47.06 -4.94 9.79
CA PRO A 220 47.34 -4.94 8.33
C PRO A 220 47.93 -6.20 7.65
N ALA A 221 47.95 -6.12 6.31
CA ALA A 221 48.92 -6.67 5.34
C ALA A 221 48.91 -8.19 5.02
N ALA A 222 49.37 -8.67 3.83
CA ALA A 222 49.48 -8.07 2.47
C ALA A 222 49.91 -9.15 1.43
N ILE A 223 49.62 -8.93 0.12
CA ILE A 223 50.22 -9.61 -1.07
C ILE A 223 49.76 -11.11 -1.20
N GLU A 224 49.45 -11.74 -2.36
CA GLU A 224 50.07 -11.80 -3.71
C GLU A 224 49.10 -11.67 -4.93
N LYS A 225 49.68 -11.61 -6.15
CA LYS A 225 49.06 -11.89 -7.47
C LYS A 225 49.83 -13.06 -8.13
N PRO A 226 49.21 -13.90 -9.00
CA PRO A 226 49.16 -13.63 -10.44
C PRO A 226 47.73 -13.72 -11.02
N SER A 227 47.33 -13.20 -12.19
CA SER A 227 47.99 -12.72 -13.42
C SER A 227 48.24 -13.74 -14.54
N LEU A 228 47.23 -13.82 -15.44
CA LEU A 228 47.29 -14.20 -16.87
C LEU A 228 47.78 -15.61 -17.27
N GLU A 229 46.91 -16.37 -17.95
CA GLU A 229 47.18 -16.75 -19.34
C GLU A 229 45.89 -17.04 -20.12
N GLN A 230 45.99 -17.15 -21.44
CA GLN A 230 44.89 -17.23 -22.42
C GLN A 230 45.19 -18.35 -23.43
N PRO A 231 44.18 -18.84 -24.19
CA PRO A 231 44.47 -19.13 -25.59
C PRO A 231 43.42 -18.55 -26.56
N GLU A 232 43.87 -18.32 -27.79
CA GLU A 232 43.11 -17.67 -28.87
C GLU A 232 42.75 -18.66 -29.99
N LYS A 233 41.46 -18.67 -30.37
CA LYS A 233 40.86 -18.83 -31.72
C LYS A 233 41.53 -19.77 -32.74
N THR A 234 40.72 -20.64 -33.33
CA THR A 234 40.85 -21.01 -34.76
C THR A 234 39.49 -21.35 -35.37
N GLU A 235 39.35 -21.08 -36.67
CA GLU A 235 38.17 -21.33 -37.51
C GLU A 235 38.69 -21.83 -38.86
N PRO A 236 38.03 -22.81 -39.50
CA PRO A 236 37.70 -22.61 -40.92
C PRO A 236 36.37 -23.25 -41.39
N GLU A 237 35.69 -22.59 -42.33
CA GLU A 237 34.78 -23.23 -43.30
C GLU A 237 35.54 -23.48 -44.63
N PRO A 238 35.14 -24.41 -45.53
CA PRO A 238 34.06 -24.06 -46.48
C PRO A 238 33.16 -25.20 -47.03
N ARG A 239 31.85 -24.95 -47.02
CA ARG A 239 30.84 -25.10 -48.11
C ARG A 239 31.07 -26.10 -49.28
N LYS A 240 30.13 -27.04 -49.50
CA LYS A 240 29.19 -27.06 -50.67
C LYS A 240 28.21 -28.26 -50.77
N THR A 241 27.08 -27.96 -51.42
CA THR A 241 25.95 -28.75 -51.99
C THR A 241 26.31 -30.10 -52.65
N PHE A 242 25.40 -31.08 -52.84
CA PHE A 242 23.96 -31.04 -53.24
C PHE A 242 23.08 -31.98 -52.33
N VAL A 243 21.84 -32.47 -52.58
CA VAL A 243 20.98 -32.68 -53.78
C VAL A 243 19.46 -32.44 -53.48
N VAL A 244 18.52 -33.08 -54.21
CA VAL A 244 17.10 -32.68 -54.38
C VAL A 244 16.17 -33.90 -54.60
N GLY A 245 14.89 -33.78 -54.18
CA GLY A 245 13.75 -34.61 -54.63
C GLY A 245 13.17 -35.55 -53.57
N ASN A 246 11.86 -35.82 -53.48
CA ASN A 246 10.70 -35.24 -54.17
C ASN A 246 9.44 -35.38 -53.29
N ALA A 247 8.38 -34.59 -53.59
CA ALA A 247 7.02 -34.78 -53.04
C ALA A 247 6.06 -35.15 -54.20
N PRO A 248 4.86 -35.74 -53.95
CA PRO A 248 3.73 -34.94 -53.46
C PRO A 248 2.68 -35.62 -52.56
N LYS A 249 2.03 -34.77 -51.75
CA LYS A 249 0.61 -34.79 -51.28
C LYS A 249 -0.22 -36.08 -51.43
N GLN A 250 -0.83 -36.49 -50.32
CA GLN A 250 -2.29 -36.67 -50.25
C GLN A 250 -2.80 -36.33 -48.84
N ALA A 251 -4.08 -36.01 -48.71
CA ALA A 251 -4.71 -35.54 -47.46
C ALA A 251 -5.92 -36.40 -47.11
N LEU A 252 -6.18 -36.57 -45.81
CA LEU A 252 -7.42 -37.12 -45.25
C LEU A 252 -7.78 -36.32 -44.00
N GLU A 253 -9.04 -35.96 -43.87
CA GLU A 253 -9.57 -35.18 -42.75
C GLU A 253 -10.34 -36.08 -41.76
N VAL A 254 -10.19 -35.77 -40.46
CA VAL A 254 -11.25 -35.71 -39.44
C VAL A 254 -12.23 -36.91 -39.36
N PRO A 255 -12.22 -37.68 -38.25
CA PRO A 255 -13.06 -37.24 -37.13
C PRO A 255 -12.47 -37.36 -35.72
N LYS A 256 -13.01 -36.56 -34.80
CA LYS A 256 -12.89 -36.76 -33.35
C LYS A 256 -13.63 -38.04 -32.92
N PRO A 257 -13.13 -38.77 -31.91
CA PRO A 257 -13.98 -39.43 -30.93
C PRO A 257 -14.51 -38.38 -29.93
N ASP A 258 -15.82 -38.30 -29.77
CA ASP A 258 -16.46 -37.50 -28.71
C ASP A 258 -17.27 -38.43 -27.81
N VAL A 259 -16.89 -38.54 -26.53
CA VAL A 259 -17.67 -39.17 -25.46
C VAL A 259 -17.15 -38.68 -24.09
N THR A 260 -17.86 -37.73 -23.50
CA THR A 260 -17.75 -37.37 -22.08
C THR A 260 -18.22 -38.54 -21.19
N PRO A 261 -17.56 -38.77 -20.05
CA PRO A 261 -18.34 -38.86 -18.80
C PRO A 261 -18.15 -37.66 -17.87
N GLN A 262 -19.18 -36.83 -17.88
CA GLN A 262 -19.70 -35.89 -16.88
C GLN A 262 -19.04 -35.84 -15.47
N THR A 263 -18.70 -34.60 -15.06
CA THR A 263 -18.68 -34.08 -13.67
C THR A 263 -17.81 -34.78 -12.62
N ALA A 264 -16.54 -34.37 -12.55
CA ALA A 264 -15.87 -34.15 -11.26
C ALA A 264 -16.02 -32.66 -10.89
N LEU A 265 -16.71 -32.40 -9.77
CA LEU A 265 -17.10 -31.08 -9.23
C LEU A 265 -16.19 -29.90 -9.60
N ALA A 266 -16.73 -28.93 -10.32
CA ALA A 266 -16.11 -27.61 -10.46
C ALA A 266 -16.08 -26.91 -9.09
N LYS A 267 -14.88 -26.84 -8.49
CA LYS A 267 -14.55 -25.78 -7.53
C LYS A 267 -14.12 -24.55 -8.31
N ASP A 268 -14.38 -23.37 -7.75
CA ASP A 268 -13.98 -22.09 -8.33
C ASP A 268 -12.44 -21.90 -8.33
N ASP A 269 -11.75 -22.40 -9.38
CA ASP A 269 -10.30 -22.23 -9.60
C ASP A 269 -9.93 -20.79 -10.04
N PHE A 270 -10.47 -19.79 -9.33
CA PHE A 270 -10.02 -18.40 -9.47
C PHE A 270 -8.57 -18.31 -8.97
N PRO A 271 -7.61 -17.89 -9.82
CA PRO A 271 -6.23 -17.68 -9.41
C PRO A 271 -6.20 -16.71 -8.22
N LEU A 272 -5.34 -17.00 -7.25
CA LEU A 272 -5.15 -16.14 -6.10
C LEU A 272 -4.58 -14.79 -6.56
N GLU A 273 -5.35 -13.71 -6.48
CA GLU A 273 -4.83 -12.38 -6.76
C GLU A 273 -4.00 -11.89 -5.56
N VAL A 274 -2.68 -11.85 -5.74
CA VAL A 274 -1.69 -11.52 -4.69
C VAL A 274 -1.24 -10.05 -4.76
N GLY A 275 -1.58 -9.34 -5.85
CA GLY A 275 -1.09 -7.99 -6.09
C GLY A 275 0.41 -8.00 -6.39
N SER A 276 1.26 -7.59 -5.45
CA SER A 276 2.71 -7.47 -5.70
C SER A 276 3.45 -8.78 -5.41
N LEU A 277 4.00 -9.42 -6.44
CA LEU A 277 4.63 -10.73 -6.33
C LEU A 277 6.10 -10.67 -5.85
N ILE A 278 6.69 -9.48 -5.72
CA ILE A 278 8.12 -9.29 -5.41
C ILE A 278 8.56 -9.98 -4.11
N GLY A 279 7.74 -9.92 -3.06
CA GLY A 279 8.02 -10.55 -1.75
C GLY A 279 7.94 -12.08 -1.75
N TYR A 280 7.43 -12.67 -2.84
CA TYR A 280 7.30 -14.13 -3.01
C TYR A 280 8.37 -14.69 -3.96
N ALA A 281 9.22 -13.86 -4.57
CA ALA A 281 10.22 -14.28 -5.53
C ALA A 281 11.41 -14.99 -4.86
N THR A 282 11.52 -16.30 -5.06
CA THR A 282 12.61 -17.16 -4.55
C THR A 282 13.87 -17.10 -5.43
N LYS A 283 13.72 -16.75 -6.71
CA LYS A 283 14.85 -16.44 -7.61
C LYS A 283 14.48 -15.26 -8.50
N GLN A 284 15.31 -14.22 -8.47
CA GLN A 284 15.17 -13.04 -9.32
C GLN A 284 16.28 -13.00 -10.37
N ALA A 285 15.97 -12.44 -11.53
CA ALA A 285 16.92 -12.14 -12.60
C ALA A 285 16.77 -10.67 -13.00
N ALA A 286 17.87 -9.91 -12.99
CA ALA A 286 17.86 -8.51 -13.38
C ALA A 286 17.56 -8.36 -14.89
N PRO A 287 16.81 -7.32 -15.30
CA PRO A 287 16.54 -7.07 -16.71
C PRO A 287 17.79 -6.55 -17.43
N VAL A 288 18.06 -7.09 -18.62
CA VAL A 288 19.15 -6.60 -19.48
C VAL A 288 18.69 -5.34 -20.18
N TYR A 289 19.34 -4.20 -19.89
CA TYR A 289 18.98 -2.89 -20.43
C TYR A 289 19.15 -2.85 -21.97
N PRO A 290 18.09 -2.61 -22.76
CA PRO A 290 18.18 -2.62 -24.23
C PRO A 290 19.10 -1.52 -24.77
N PRO A 291 19.98 -1.80 -25.76
CA PRO A 291 20.87 -0.79 -26.33
C PRO A 291 20.15 0.46 -26.84
N ALA A 292 19.01 0.31 -27.54
CA ALA A 292 18.20 1.43 -27.99
C ALA A 292 17.69 2.31 -26.84
N ALA A 293 17.25 1.69 -25.73
CA ALA A 293 16.82 2.42 -24.54
C ALA A 293 17.98 3.14 -23.83
N ARG A 294 19.20 2.58 -23.85
CA ARG A 294 20.41 3.27 -23.39
C ARG A 294 20.72 4.50 -24.25
N SER A 295 20.74 4.34 -25.58
CA SER A 295 21.00 5.43 -26.53
C SER A 295 19.98 6.57 -26.40
N MET A 296 18.71 6.24 -26.18
CA MET A 296 17.63 7.23 -25.96
C MET A 296 17.46 7.66 -24.50
N ARG A 297 18.39 7.29 -23.60
CA ARG A 297 18.37 7.57 -22.15
C ARG A 297 17.02 7.27 -21.47
N SER A 298 16.29 6.28 -21.95
CA SER A 298 14.89 6.02 -21.58
C SER A 298 14.84 5.24 -20.26
N THR A 299 14.58 5.94 -19.16
CA THR A 299 14.46 5.41 -17.79
C THR A 299 12.99 5.25 -17.36
N GLY A 300 12.76 4.63 -16.20
CA GLY A 300 11.45 4.57 -15.54
C GLY A 300 11.05 3.17 -15.07
N VAL A 301 9.87 3.08 -14.45
CA VAL A 301 9.32 1.82 -13.94
C VAL A 301 8.47 1.13 -15.00
N VAL A 302 8.68 -0.19 -15.15
CA VAL A 302 7.83 -1.09 -15.95
C VAL A 302 7.08 -2.04 -15.02
N LYS A 303 5.75 -1.97 -15.00
CA LYS A 303 4.89 -2.95 -14.33
C LYS A 303 4.62 -4.10 -15.29
N VAL A 304 4.89 -5.34 -14.90
CA VAL A 304 4.56 -6.55 -15.65
C VAL A 304 3.57 -7.38 -14.84
N GLU A 305 2.36 -7.61 -15.38
CA GLU A 305 1.34 -8.47 -14.78
C GLU A 305 1.51 -9.91 -15.28
N VAL A 306 1.56 -10.87 -14.36
CA VAL A 306 1.91 -12.27 -14.63
C VAL A 306 1.02 -13.25 -13.86
N THR A 307 0.87 -14.44 -14.42
CA THR A 307 0.33 -15.63 -13.74
C THR A 307 1.51 -16.50 -13.30
N VAL A 308 1.48 -16.96 -12.05
CA VAL A 308 2.40 -17.93 -11.46
C VAL A 308 1.65 -19.25 -11.27
N ASN A 309 2.27 -20.38 -11.62
CA ASN A 309 1.68 -21.69 -11.47
C ASN A 309 1.85 -22.26 -10.05
N GLU A 310 1.26 -23.44 -9.86
CA GLU A 310 1.23 -24.23 -8.63
C GLU A 310 2.64 -24.60 -8.09
N ILE A 311 3.68 -24.48 -8.92
CA ILE A 311 5.08 -24.85 -8.62
C ILE A 311 5.95 -23.59 -8.36
N GLY A 312 5.43 -22.39 -8.63
CA GLY A 312 6.16 -21.12 -8.49
C GLY A 312 6.78 -20.59 -9.78
N ASP A 313 6.43 -21.14 -10.94
CA ASP A 313 6.93 -20.71 -12.26
C ASP A 313 5.98 -19.70 -12.92
N VAL A 314 6.53 -18.72 -13.67
CA VAL A 314 5.71 -17.82 -14.49
C VAL A 314 5.13 -18.58 -15.68
N SER A 315 3.83 -18.87 -15.64
CA SER A 315 3.11 -19.58 -16.71
C SER A 315 2.64 -18.65 -17.82
N GLN A 316 2.31 -17.39 -17.49
CA GLN A 316 1.80 -16.41 -18.46
C GLN A 316 2.22 -14.99 -18.08
N VAL A 317 2.52 -14.17 -19.08
CA VAL A 317 2.62 -12.72 -18.94
C VAL A 317 1.38 -12.11 -19.57
N GLN A 318 0.57 -11.40 -18.79
CA GLN A 318 -0.74 -10.88 -19.23
C GLN A 318 -0.63 -9.47 -19.81
N LYS A 319 -0.07 -8.53 -19.05
CA LYS A 319 -0.04 -7.11 -19.37
C LYS A 319 1.30 -6.48 -19.04
N THR A 320 1.62 -5.36 -19.66
CA THR A 320 2.81 -4.58 -19.31
C THR A 320 2.54 -3.10 -19.54
N SER A 321 2.96 -2.26 -18.60
CA SER A 321 2.88 -0.79 -18.70
C SER A 321 4.18 -0.15 -18.23
N GLY A 322 4.40 1.11 -18.60
CA GLY A 322 5.70 1.78 -18.53
C GLY A 322 6.35 1.94 -19.92
N PRO A 323 7.54 2.56 -20.01
CA PRO A 323 8.13 2.98 -21.28
C PRO A 323 8.32 1.81 -22.25
N THR A 324 7.82 1.97 -23.48
CA THR A 324 7.72 0.89 -24.50
C THR A 324 9.06 0.19 -24.77
N LEU A 325 10.15 0.97 -24.87
CA LEU A 325 11.51 0.47 -25.11
C LEU A 325 12.07 -0.42 -23.98
N LEU A 326 11.49 -0.36 -22.78
CA LEU A 326 11.91 -1.14 -21.61
C LEU A 326 11.04 -2.39 -21.39
N GLN A 327 9.83 -2.43 -21.97
CA GLN A 327 8.86 -3.49 -21.70
C GLN A 327 9.38 -4.89 -22.04
N THR A 328 10.10 -5.05 -23.16
CA THR A 328 10.64 -6.35 -23.59
C THR A 328 11.67 -6.88 -22.59
N ALA A 329 12.57 -6.01 -22.08
CA ALA A 329 13.56 -6.40 -21.09
C ALA A 329 12.92 -6.85 -19.75
N ALA A 330 11.84 -6.18 -19.32
CA ALA A 330 11.09 -6.58 -18.14
C ALA A 330 10.35 -7.92 -18.34
N LYS A 331 9.72 -8.12 -19.51
CA LYS A 331 9.07 -9.39 -19.90
C LYS A 331 10.06 -10.55 -19.92
N ASP A 332 11.26 -10.36 -20.46
CA ASP A 332 12.28 -11.42 -20.58
C ASP A 332 13.11 -11.62 -19.30
N ALA A 333 13.04 -10.67 -18.35
CA ALA A 333 13.49 -10.86 -16.98
C ALA A 333 12.49 -11.71 -16.19
N VAL A 334 11.21 -11.32 -16.13
CA VAL A 334 10.23 -11.98 -15.25
C VAL A 334 9.99 -13.46 -15.61
N LYS A 335 10.06 -13.83 -16.90
CA LYS A 335 10.01 -15.24 -17.36
C LYS A 335 11.10 -16.14 -16.73
N LYS A 336 12.20 -15.55 -16.24
CA LYS A 336 13.34 -16.26 -15.63
C LYS A 336 13.26 -16.29 -14.10
N TRP A 337 12.25 -15.65 -13.51
CA TRP A 337 12.06 -15.63 -12.07
C TRP A 337 11.40 -16.93 -11.60
N LYS A 338 11.63 -17.26 -10.33
CA LYS A 338 10.90 -18.29 -9.59
C LYS A 338 10.30 -17.66 -8.35
N PHE A 339 9.14 -18.15 -7.96
CA PHE A 339 8.38 -17.72 -6.80
C PHE A 339 8.21 -18.88 -5.82
N LYS A 340 7.74 -18.59 -4.61
CA LYS A 340 7.26 -19.60 -3.67
C LYS A 340 5.91 -20.13 -4.17
N PRO A 341 5.66 -21.46 -4.17
CA PRO A 341 4.33 -22.00 -4.42
C PRO A 341 3.26 -21.35 -3.53
N PHE A 342 2.16 -20.95 -4.15
CA PHE A 342 0.99 -20.42 -3.45
C PHE A 342 0.07 -21.58 -3.06
N VAL A 343 -0.47 -21.55 -1.84
CA VAL A 343 -1.24 -22.64 -1.25
C VAL A 343 -2.53 -22.07 -0.65
N ARG A 344 -3.67 -22.66 -1.00
CA ARG A 344 -5.00 -22.37 -0.46
C ARG A 344 -5.58 -23.69 0.06
N ASP A 345 -6.06 -23.71 1.30
CA ASP A 345 -6.64 -24.90 1.95
C ASP A 345 -5.74 -26.16 1.90
N GLY A 346 -4.42 -25.95 1.99
CA GLY A 346 -3.41 -27.01 1.89
C GLY A 346 -3.09 -27.49 0.46
N GLN A 347 -3.78 -26.98 -0.56
CA GLN A 347 -3.58 -27.35 -1.97
C GLN A 347 -2.80 -26.25 -2.73
N PRO A 348 -1.81 -26.60 -3.55
CA PRO A 348 -1.15 -25.64 -4.45
C PRO A 348 -2.15 -25.03 -5.43
N VAL A 349 -2.08 -23.71 -5.63
CA VAL A 349 -2.96 -22.95 -6.53
C VAL A 349 -2.18 -21.99 -7.42
N LYS A 350 -2.76 -21.65 -8.57
CA LYS A 350 -2.25 -20.56 -9.43
C LYS A 350 -2.44 -19.22 -8.73
N ALA A 351 -1.49 -18.31 -8.94
CA ALA A 351 -1.59 -16.93 -8.46
C ALA A 351 -1.47 -15.94 -9.62
N THR A 352 -2.09 -14.77 -9.48
CA THR A 352 -1.95 -13.63 -10.39
C THR A 352 -1.49 -12.41 -9.61
N GLY A 353 -0.74 -11.54 -10.30
CA GLY A 353 -0.21 -10.33 -9.70
C GLY A 353 0.77 -9.64 -10.64
N PHE A 354 1.63 -8.80 -10.08
CA PHE A 354 2.57 -7.99 -10.84
C PHE A 354 3.96 -7.87 -10.19
N VAL A 355 4.93 -7.54 -11.03
CA VAL A 355 6.31 -7.21 -10.67
C VAL A 355 6.65 -5.86 -11.29
N ASN A 356 7.24 -4.96 -10.50
CA ASN A 356 7.73 -3.67 -10.95
C ASN A 356 9.26 -3.75 -11.18
N PHE A 357 9.70 -3.42 -12.39
CA PHE A 357 11.12 -3.29 -12.75
C PHE A 357 11.48 -1.82 -12.89
N ASN A 358 12.38 -1.30 -12.04
CA ASN A 358 12.90 0.05 -12.19
C ASN A 358 14.13 0.06 -13.09
N PHE A 359 14.16 0.93 -14.09
CA PHE A 359 15.28 1.12 -15.01
C PHE A 359 15.89 2.52 -14.83
N SER A 360 17.08 2.57 -14.25
CA SER A 360 17.97 3.73 -14.18
C SER A 360 19.25 3.45 -14.97
N LEU A 361 19.94 4.51 -15.41
CA LEU A 361 21.22 4.46 -16.12
C LEU A 361 22.38 4.89 -15.22
#